data_AF-A0A1F6E8F9-F1
#
_entry.id   AF-A0A1F6E8F9-F1
#
_cell.length_a   1.000
_cell.length_b   1.000
_cell.length_c   1.000
_cell.angle_alpha   90.00
_cell.angle_beta   90.00
_cell.angle_gamma   90.00
#
_symmetry.space_group_name_H-M   'P 1'
#
loop_
_entity.id
_entity.type
_entity.pdbx_description
1 polymer ?
#
loop_
_entity_poly.entity_id
_entity_poly.type
_entity_poly.pdbx_seq_one_letter_code
_entity_poly.pdbx_strand_id
1 'polypeptide(L)'
;MERNIGRFRLLLALSVAGLLFAGYLSSVRFFSDVCAFNEPCPYFLGYPACYYGFVMFFIMTAAILSHFALGAANERVLRIMLTVSGVGILFAGYFTLVELPRLFAGGISFYLLGLPTCAYGLIVYIAIFAIALAARARAASGVE
;
A
#
# COMPACT_ATOMS: atom_id res chain seq x y z
N MET A 1 -10.91 -9.58 23.94
CA MET A 1 -9.48 -9.34 23.64
C MET A 1 -9.00 -10.02 22.33
N GLU A 2 -9.40 -11.26 22.03
CA GLU A 2 -8.88 -12.02 20.86
C GLU A 2 -9.27 -11.46 19.47
N ARG A 3 -10.40 -10.78 19.32
CA ARG A 3 -10.87 -10.25 18.02
C ARG A 3 -10.03 -9.11 17.45
N ASN A 4 -9.36 -8.32 18.31
CA ASN A 4 -8.51 -7.21 17.86
C ASN A 4 -7.15 -7.69 17.35
N ILE A 5 -6.62 -8.77 17.91
CA ILE A 5 -5.30 -9.30 17.53
C ILE A 5 -5.30 -9.86 16.11
N GLY A 6 -6.41 -10.48 15.67
CA GLY A 6 -6.57 -10.98 14.31
C GLY A 6 -6.52 -9.87 13.25
N ARG A 7 -7.07 -8.69 13.55
CA ARG A 7 -7.09 -7.54 12.64
C ARG A 7 -5.71 -6.91 12.47
N PHE A 8 -4.99 -6.71 13.56
CA PHE A 8 -3.62 -6.20 13.49
C PHE A 8 -2.69 -7.17 12.76
N ARG A 9 -2.88 -8.49 12.93
CA ARG A 9 -2.16 -9.51 12.14
C ARG A 9 -2.49 -9.42 10.64
N LEU A 10 -3.75 -9.22 10.29
CA LEU A 10 -4.17 -9.05 8.88
C LEU A 10 -3.60 -7.76 8.28
N LEU A 11 -3.67 -6.64 9.00
CA LEU A 11 -3.05 -5.38 8.60
C LEU A 11 -1.53 -5.53 8.44
N LEU A 12 -0.88 -6.27 9.35
CA LEU A 12 0.55 -6.56 9.26
C LEU A 12 0.85 -7.36 7.99
N ALA A 13 0.13 -8.45 7.76
CA ALA A 13 0.31 -9.29 6.58
C ALA A 13 0.13 -8.49 5.28
N LEU A 14 -0.91 -7.66 5.18
CA LEU A 14 -1.14 -6.81 4.01
C LEU A 14 -0.05 -5.75 3.84
N SER A 15 0.37 -5.09 4.93
CA SER A 15 1.43 -4.08 4.87
C SER A 15 2.78 -4.68 4.49
N VAL A 16 3.12 -5.86 5.03
CA VAL A 16 4.36 -6.58 4.71
C VAL A 16 4.35 -7.09 3.28
N ALA A 17 3.23 -7.64 2.81
CA ALA A 17 3.07 -8.04 1.41
C ALA A 17 3.25 -6.84 0.46
N GLY A 18 2.63 -5.70 0.77
CA GLY A 18 2.81 -4.45 0.03
C GLY A 18 4.25 -3.92 0.09
N LEU A 19 4.90 -4.00 1.25
CA LEU A 19 6.28 -3.59 1.45
C LEU A 19 7.26 -4.43 0.60
N LEU A 20 7.10 -5.75 0.62
CA LEU A 20 7.92 -6.67 -0.17
C LEU A 20 7.69 -6.46 -1.66
N PHE A 21 6.43 -6.29 -2.09
CA PHE A 21 6.10 -6.03 -3.48
C PHE A 21 6.68 -4.70 -3.96
N ALA A 22 6.44 -3.60 -3.23
CA ALA A 22 7.00 -2.29 -3.56
C ALA A 22 8.54 -2.26 -3.44
N GLY A 23 9.10 -3.04 -2.51
CA GLY A 23 10.54 -3.22 -2.34
C GLY A 23 11.18 -3.92 -3.54
N TYR A 24 10.53 -4.96 -4.08
CA TYR A 24 10.95 -5.62 -5.31
C TYR A 24 10.93 -4.66 -6.50
N LEU A 25 9.84 -3.91 -6.70
CA LEU A 25 9.76 -2.92 -7.79
C LEU A 25 10.84 -1.84 -7.66
N SER A 26 11.06 -1.36 -6.44
CA SER A 26 12.06 -0.34 -6.12
C SER A 26 13.50 -0.83 -6.34
N SER A 27 13.79 -2.08 -5.97
CA SER A 27 15.12 -2.67 -6.14
C SER A 27 15.44 -2.94 -7.61
N VAL A 28 14.48 -3.50 -8.38
CA VAL A 28 14.66 -3.70 -9.83
C VAL A 28 14.97 -2.39 -10.54
N ARG A 29 14.24 -1.30 -10.21
CA ARG A 29 14.50 0.02 -10.79
C ARG A 29 15.85 0.60 -10.40
N PHE A 30 16.32 0.29 -9.19
CA PHE A 30 17.62 0.74 -8.68
C PHE A 30 18.80 0.02 -9.34
N PHE A 31 18.67 -1.29 -9.61
CA PHE A 31 19.78 -2.09 -10.15
C PHE A 31 19.83 -2.15 -11.68
N SER A 32 18.67 -2.14 -12.34
CA SER A 32 18.59 -2.42 -13.79
C SER A 32 18.24 -1.18 -14.62
N ASP A 33 18.04 -0.03 -13.97
CA ASP A 33 17.53 1.20 -14.57
C ASP A 33 16.19 1.11 -15.34
N VAL A 34 15.59 -0.07 -15.36
CA VAL A 34 14.31 -0.38 -15.98
C VAL A 34 13.25 -0.65 -14.92
N CYS A 35 12.01 -0.40 -15.27
CA CYS A 35 10.87 -0.78 -14.46
C CYS A 35 10.68 -2.29 -14.48
N ALA A 36 10.27 -2.85 -13.35
CA ALA A 36 9.87 -4.25 -13.31
C ALA A 36 8.77 -4.50 -14.36
N PHE A 37 8.77 -5.70 -14.93
CA PHE A 37 7.79 -6.12 -15.95
C PHE A 37 7.80 -5.31 -17.26
N ASN A 38 8.86 -4.51 -17.51
CA ASN A 38 9.03 -3.73 -18.74
C ASN A 38 7.89 -2.73 -19.01
N GLU A 39 7.19 -2.29 -17.95
CA GLU A 39 6.11 -1.30 -18.00
C GLU A 39 6.64 0.13 -17.78
N PRO A 40 5.97 1.19 -18.27
CA PRO A 40 6.43 2.56 -18.04
C PRO A 40 6.23 2.97 -16.57
N CYS A 41 7.30 3.28 -15.82
CA CYS A 41 7.14 3.83 -14.47
C CYS A 41 6.79 5.32 -14.51
N PRO A 42 5.74 5.75 -13.79
CA PRO A 42 5.47 7.15 -13.61
C PRO A 42 6.46 7.76 -12.62
N TYR A 43 6.85 9.01 -12.88
CA TYR A 43 7.69 9.80 -11.99
C TYR A 43 6.85 10.77 -11.19
N PHE A 44 7.20 10.91 -9.92
CA PHE A 44 6.65 11.89 -9.00
C PHE A 44 7.78 12.65 -8.31
N LEU A 45 7.78 13.98 -8.42
CA LEU A 45 8.83 14.86 -7.88
C LEU A 45 10.27 14.42 -8.24
N GLY A 46 10.47 13.93 -9.46
CA GLY A 46 11.79 13.49 -9.95
C GLY A 46 12.18 12.06 -9.57
N TYR A 47 11.37 11.34 -8.79
CA TYR A 47 11.62 9.94 -8.41
C TYR A 47 10.52 8.99 -8.90
N PRO A 48 10.84 7.72 -9.20
CA PRO A 48 9.85 6.69 -9.52
C PRO A 48 8.76 6.56 -8.45
N ALA A 49 7.50 6.45 -8.88
CA ALA A 49 6.35 6.30 -7.98
C ALA A 49 6.49 5.09 -7.02
N CYS A 50 7.20 4.05 -7.44
CA CYS A 50 7.45 2.82 -6.68
C CYS A 50 8.15 3.08 -5.34
N TYR A 51 9.07 4.06 -5.28
CA TYR A 51 9.78 4.42 -4.05
C TYR A 51 8.85 5.03 -3.01
N TYR A 52 7.90 5.87 -3.44
CA TYR A 52 6.89 6.43 -2.54
C TYR A 52 5.99 5.35 -1.96
N GLY A 53 5.57 4.39 -2.81
CA GLY A 53 4.82 3.22 -2.37
C GLY A 53 5.59 2.40 -1.33
N PHE A 54 6.89 2.16 -1.55
CA PHE A 54 7.75 1.47 -0.59
C PHE A 54 7.81 2.18 0.76
N VAL A 55 8.04 3.50 0.77
CA VAL A 55 8.11 4.29 2.02
C VAL A 55 6.78 4.27 2.77
N MET A 56 5.65 4.40 2.07
CA MET A 56 4.33 4.35 2.70
C MET A 56 4.04 2.98 3.34
N PHE A 57 4.29 1.88 2.62
CA PHE A 57 4.15 0.53 3.21
C PHE A 57 5.13 0.31 4.36
N PHE A 58 6.35 0.85 4.26
CA PHE A 58 7.35 0.74 5.33
C PHE A 58 6.87 1.43 6.61
N ILE A 59 6.36 2.66 6.51
CA ILE A 59 5.80 3.41 7.65
C ILE A 59 4.67 2.61 8.30
N MET A 60 3.77 2.04 7.49
CA MET A 60 2.66 1.24 7.99
C MET A 60 3.14 -0.03 8.70
N THR A 61 4.03 -0.80 8.08
CA THR A 61 4.61 -1.99 8.71
C THR A 61 5.34 -1.65 10.00
N ALA A 62 6.16 -0.60 10.01
CA ALA A 62 6.85 -0.12 11.21
C ALA A 62 5.87 0.30 12.31
N ALA A 63 4.76 0.96 11.97
CA ALA A 63 3.73 1.34 12.93
C ALA A 63 3.10 0.10 13.60
N ILE A 64 2.81 -0.97 12.86
CA ILE A 64 2.25 -2.20 13.45
C ILE A 64 3.31 -2.96 14.25
N LEU A 65 4.56 -3.02 13.76
CA LEU A 65 5.64 -3.63 14.53
C LEU A 65 5.87 -2.90 15.86
N SER A 66 5.77 -1.57 15.88
CA SER A 66 5.85 -0.78 17.12
C SER A 66 4.70 -1.09 18.09
N HIS A 67 3.52 -1.45 17.58
CA HIS A 67 2.41 -1.92 18.40
C HIS A 67 2.75 -3.23 19.11
N PHE A 68 3.30 -4.20 18.37
CA PHE A 68 3.67 -5.51 18.93
C PHE A 68 4.93 -5.47 19.81
N ALA A 69 5.91 -4.64 19.48
CA ALA A 69 7.19 -4.59 20.18
C ALA A 69 7.18 -3.67 21.41
N LEU A 70 6.48 -2.52 21.33
CA LEU A 70 6.51 -1.47 22.36
C LEU A 70 5.15 -1.24 23.05
N GLY A 71 4.10 -1.98 22.66
CA GLY A 71 2.76 -1.78 23.20
C GLY A 71 2.14 -0.42 22.83
N ALA A 72 2.49 0.12 21.66
CA ALA A 72 1.99 1.42 21.21
C ALA A 72 0.45 1.49 21.20
N ALA A 73 -0.13 2.65 21.51
CA ALA A 73 -1.59 2.81 21.59
C ALA A 73 -2.30 2.49 20.26
N ASN A 74 -3.35 1.66 20.34
CA ASN A 74 -4.17 1.22 19.20
C ASN A 74 -4.64 2.40 18.32
N GLU A 75 -5.10 3.48 18.96
CA GLU A 75 -5.58 4.70 18.31
C GLU A 75 -4.50 5.37 17.45
N ARG A 76 -3.24 5.38 17.91
CA ARG A 76 -2.14 6.00 17.18
C ARG A 76 -1.81 5.21 15.92
N VAL A 77 -1.74 3.88 16.05
CA VAL A 77 -1.43 2.96 14.94
C VAL A 77 -2.54 3.02 13.89
N LEU A 78 -3.81 2.97 14.31
CA LEU A 78 -4.96 3.07 13.41
C LEU A 78 -5.03 4.42 12.70
N ARG A 79 -4.69 5.51 13.38
CA ARG A 79 -4.60 6.84 12.75
C ARG A 79 -3.50 6.90 11.69
N ILE A 80 -2.33 6.34 11.96
CA ILE A 80 -1.25 6.22 10.98
C ILE A 80 -1.71 5.38 9.79
N MET A 81 -2.34 4.23 10.02
CA MET A 81 -2.88 3.39 8.95
C MET A 81 -3.84 4.16 8.06
N LEU A 82 -4.85 4.81 8.63
CA LEU A 82 -5.86 5.55 7.88
C LEU A 82 -5.27 6.72 7.10
N THR A 83 -4.34 7.47 7.70
CA THR A 83 -3.71 8.62 7.04
C THR A 83 -2.82 8.16 5.90
N VAL A 84 -1.90 7.21 6.14
CA VAL A 84 -0.96 6.74 5.12
C VAL A 84 -1.67 6.00 4.00
N SER A 85 -2.61 5.10 4.32
CA SER A 85 -3.39 4.41 3.28
C SER A 85 -4.34 5.35 2.53
N GLY A 86 -4.89 6.38 3.18
CA GLY A 86 -5.68 7.42 2.50
C GLY A 86 -4.84 8.20 1.48
N VAL A 87 -3.63 8.62 1.86
CA VAL A 87 -2.69 9.26 0.92
C VAL A 87 -2.27 8.27 -0.17
N GLY A 88 -2.03 7.01 0.18
CA GLY A 88 -1.71 5.94 -0.76
C GLY A 88 -2.81 5.69 -1.80
N ILE A 89 -4.08 5.75 -1.40
CA ILE A 89 -5.24 5.64 -2.31
C ILE A 89 -5.25 6.81 -3.31
N LEU A 90 -5.07 8.05 -2.83
CA LEU A 90 -5.04 9.22 -3.71
C LEU A 90 -3.85 9.15 -4.68
N PHE A 91 -2.67 8.78 -4.17
CA PHE A 91 -1.45 8.67 -4.94
C PHE A 91 -1.54 7.57 -6.00
N ALA A 92 -1.81 6.33 -5.58
CA ALA A 92 -1.92 5.19 -6.48
C ALA A 92 -3.12 5.33 -7.42
N GLY A 93 -4.22 5.91 -6.96
CA GLY A 93 -5.41 6.18 -7.77
C GLY A 93 -5.13 7.16 -8.90
N TYR A 94 -4.44 8.27 -8.62
CA TYR A 94 -4.04 9.24 -9.64
C TYR A 94 -3.18 8.60 -10.73
N PHE A 95 -2.13 7.86 -10.35
CA PHE A 95 -1.27 7.19 -11.33
C PHE A 95 -1.98 6.07 -12.09
N THR A 96 -2.83 5.29 -11.41
CA THR A 96 -3.66 4.28 -12.08
C THR A 96 -4.52 4.91 -13.16
N LEU A 97 -5.14 6.07 -12.92
CA LEU A 97 -5.95 6.77 -13.92
C LEU A 97 -5.14 7.34 -15.09
N VAL A 98 -3.87 7.68 -14.87
CA VAL A 98 -2.97 8.15 -15.94
C VAL A 98 -2.47 6.98 -16.78
N GLU A 99 -2.29 5.80 -16.18
CA GLU A 99 -1.79 4.59 -16.84
C GLU A 99 -2.88 3.79 -17.55
N LEU A 100 -4.11 3.78 -17.02
CA LEU A 100 -5.25 3.03 -17.57
C LEU A 100 -5.53 3.35 -19.05
N PRO A 101 -5.54 4.61 -19.51
CA PRO A 101 -5.79 4.93 -20.92
C PRO A 101 -4.71 4.37 -21.85
N ARG A 102 -3.46 4.26 -21.38
CA ARG A 102 -2.38 3.64 -22.15
C ARG A 102 -2.54 2.13 -22.26
N LEU A 103 -3.10 1.49 -21.23
CA LEU A 103 -3.49 0.07 -21.28
C LEU A 103 -4.59 -0.17 -22.32
N PHE A 104 -5.61 0.70 -22.40
CA PHE A 104 -6.68 0.60 -23.40
C PHE A 104 -6.21 0.92 -24.83
N ALA A 105 -5.21 1.78 -24.99
CA ALA A 105 -4.65 2.12 -26.30
C ALA A 105 -3.60 1.10 -26.81
N GLY A 106 -2.83 0.48 -25.92
CA GLY A 106 -1.75 -0.47 -26.26
C GLY A 106 -2.13 -1.96 -26.14
N GLY A 107 -3.22 -2.29 -25.44
CA GLY A 107 -3.69 -3.66 -25.22
C GLY A 107 -3.14 -4.32 -23.94
N ILE A 108 -3.87 -5.33 -23.46
CA ILE A 108 -3.61 -6.09 -22.21
C ILE A 108 -2.23 -6.81 -22.24
N SER A 109 -1.66 -7.01 -23.42
CA SER A 109 -0.38 -7.71 -23.62
C SER A 109 0.87 -6.91 -23.19
N PHE A 110 0.74 -5.62 -22.84
CA PHE A 110 1.87 -4.81 -22.35
C PHE A 110 2.17 -4.97 -20.86
N TYR A 111 1.25 -5.56 -20.09
CA TYR A 111 1.42 -5.71 -18.63
C TYR A 111 1.40 -7.19 -18.27
N LEU A 112 2.53 -7.70 -17.78
CA LEU A 112 2.74 -9.13 -17.50
C LEU A 112 1.75 -9.70 -16.45
N LEU A 113 1.23 -8.83 -15.57
CA LEU A 113 0.26 -9.17 -14.53
C LEU A 113 -1.20 -8.88 -14.94
N GLY A 114 -1.45 -8.29 -16.11
CA GLY A 114 -2.78 -7.92 -16.60
C GLY A 114 -3.30 -6.56 -16.10
N LEU A 115 -2.74 -6.01 -15.01
CA LEU A 115 -2.99 -4.64 -14.53
C LEU A 115 -1.66 -3.91 -14.25
N PRO A 116 -1.65 -2.55 -14.26
CA PRO A 116 -0.47 -1.77 -13.89
C PRO A 116 -0.12 -2.00 -12.42
N THR A 117 1.18 -1.96 -12.11
CA THR A 117 1.70 -2.13 -10.74
C THR A 117 1.09 -1.14 -9.73
N CYS A 118 0.75 0.08 -10.18
CA CYS A 118 0.03 1.08 -9.38
C CYS A 118 -1.37 0.62 -8.95
N ALA A 119 -2.08 -0.15 -9.79
CA ALA A 119 -3.42 -0.65 -9.47
C ALA A 119 -3.37 -1.73 -8.37
N TYR A 120 -2.34 -2.58 -8.36
CA TYR A 120 -2.13 -3.53 -7.26
C TYR A 120 -1.88 -2.81 -5.94
N GLY A 121 -1.04 -1.78 -5.95
CA GLY A 121 -0.83 -0.92 -4.79
C GLY A 121 -2.14 -0.29 -4.29
N LEU A 122 -2.97 0.21 -5.21
CA LEU A 122 -4.27 0.79 -4.90
C LEU A 122 -5.20 -0.21 -4.20
N ILE A 123 -5.31 -1.44 -4.71
CA ILE A 123 -6.15 -2.50 -4.11
C ILE A 123 -5.71 -2.78 -2.67
N VAL A 124 -4.40 -2.89 -2.44
CA VAL A 124 -3.86 -3.15 -1.10
C VAL A 124 -4.13 -1.96 -0.16
N TYR A 125 -3.95 -0.72 -0.61
CA TYR A 125 -4.27 0.45 0.20
C TYR A 125 -5.75 0.54 0.56
N ILE A 126 -6.66 0.25 -0.39
CA ILE A 126 -8.11 0.22 -0.13
C ILE A 126 -8.44 -0.85 0.91
N ALA A 127 -7.88 -2.05 0.79
CA ALA A 127 -8.11 -3.12 1.75
C ALA A 127 -7.65 -2.73 3.16
N ILE A 128 -6.45 -2.15 3.29
CA ILE A 128 -5.90 -1.68 4.56
C ILE A 128 -6.77 -0.56 5.14
N PHE A 129 -7.15 0.42 4.32
CA PHE A 129 -7.99 1.54 4.74
C PHE A 129 -9.35 1.05 5.26
N ALA A 130 -10.01 0.14 4.54
CA ALA A 130 -11.30 -0.43 4.94
C ALA A 130 -11.19 -1.20 6.26
N ILE A 131 -10.17 -2.04 6.42
CA ILE A 131 -9.94 -2.80 7.66
C ILE A 131 -9.63 -1.85 8.83
N ALA A 132 -8.78 -0.85 8.61
CA ALA A 132 -8.44 0.14 9.64
C ALA A 132 -9.65 1.00 10.03
N LEU A 133 -10.51 1.37 9.06
CA LEU A 133 -11.73 2.13 9.31
C LEU A 133 -12.73 1.29 10.10
N ALA A 134 -12.93 0.03 9.72
CA ALA A 134 -13.78 -0.92 10.45
C ALA A 134 -13.23 -1.24 11.85
N ALA A 135 -11.92 -1.19 12.05
CA ALA A 135 -11.30 -1.32 13.37
C ALA A 135 -11.57 -0.10 14.24
N ARG A 136 -11.37 1.12 13.70
CA ARG A 136 -11.61 2.38 14.42
C ARG A 136 -13.10 2.61 14.74
N ALA A 137 -14.00 2.32 13.80
CA ALA A 137 -15.44 2.46 14.02
C ALA A 137 -15.94 1.57 15.17
N ARG A 138 -15.38 0.37 15.34
CA ARG A 138 -15.72 -0.52 16.46
C ARG A 138 -15.13 -0.06 17.79
N ALA A 139 -13.94 0.52 17.78
CA ALA A 139 -13.38 1.15 18.98
C ALA A 139 -14.25 2.32 19.46
N ALA A 140 -14.85 3.07 18.54
CA ALA A 140 -15.75 4.18 18.86
C ALA A 140 -17.15 3.74 19.33
N SER A 141 -17.64 2.56 18.93
CA SER A 141 -18.99 2.09 19.26
C SER A 141 -19.09 1.26 20.55
N GLY A 142 -17.99 1.05 21.29
CA GLY A 142 -18.01 0.35 22.59
C GLY A 142 -18.43 -1.12 22.53
N VAL A 143 -18.47 -1.72 21.34
CA VAL A 143 -18.78 -3.15 21.15
C VAL A 143 -17.48 -3.94 21.32
N GLU A 144 -17.13 -4.24 22.58
CA GLU A 144 -16.04 -5.17 22.93
C GLU A 144 -16.47 -6.65 22.79
#